data_AF-A0A6P7KN82-F1
#
_entry.id   AF-A0A6P7KN82-F1
#
_cell.length_a   1.000
_cell.length_b   1.000
_cell.length_c   1.000
_cell.angle_alpha   90.00
_cell.angle_beta   90.00
_cell.angle_gamma   90.00
#
_symmetry.space_group_name_H-M   'P 1'
#
loop_
_entity.id
_entity.type
_entity.pdbx_description
1 polymer ?
#
loop_
_entity_poly.entity_id
_entity_poly.type
_entity_poly.pdbx_seq_one_letter_code
_entity_poly.pdbx_strand_id
1 'polypeptide(L)'
;MASDTSHPGEEDVKVRRKRKEHDVRRKKVSAPDIEVLTSAGHRALKDGQIEEALSWFKDALKNAQQLQDSRVLQACSFNLGAAYVEAGQPQRALDFLQKAAPGPKAKRIPDLQFNLALAHNALGQSQAAADYFLQAAHLYRSQGAGGSEGDACMEMGHCYTRTQDWSLAVQAFLRAADSYKVAAMLDSAASALKEAGSQMVQSEQFSYDDIVSVLAECLSLTDNIKDPRTLSELYLSVGVSYCWIRCFKEAVQCFQAALGPAAQCPPLLAKVLHNLGAALNSVGQFKSAVSYHRLAAGLYGSQGHRGNQARCFSNLAFAYSQLSEEEEAAESFIHALQGFRDTEDHLAQVQTCEALAECYLNQRKQHKAIQLYKEALSVLSHCKDNTDQVRDRLVEQLTAALQQNLPVSLQRPCPHRPRPHRPHPQSSPVGLHSRMSETSKSPSKPSDCQPAEQNKEEAGSKEEPKGQWDVGGANDGAEFRTSAPQLQRSGQSDQQQLSEPLLPHTTNTSGEVWLDTEDPVSNSQTLLAPPIIKGDIIKTSQWRSRFCSLM
;
A
#
# COMPACT_ATOMS: atom_id res chain seq x y z
N MET A 1 -99.18 20.03 40.11
CA MET A 1 -98.53 19.86 38.79
C MET A 1 -97.34 20.78 38.75
N ALA A 2 -96.16 20.22 38.55
CA ALA A 2 -94.89 20.93 38.50
C ALA A 2 -94.61 21.45 37.08
N SER A 3 -93.91 22.58 36.93
CA SER A 3 -92.94 22.78 35.85
C SER A 3 -92.01 23.96 36.17
N ASP A 4 -90.73 23.62 36.27
CA ASP A 4 -89.57 24.49 36.35
C ASP A 4 -89.35 25.31 35.07
N THR A 5 -88.85 26.53 35.24
CA THR A 5 -88.29 27.37 34.18
C THR A 5 -86.78 27.44 34.30
N SER A 6 -86.05 26.92 33.31
CA SER A 6 -84.60 27.06 33.16
C SER A 6 -84.23 27.61 31.78
N HIS A 7 -83.32 28.60 31.77
CA HIS A 7 -82.83 29.37 30.63
C HIS A 7 -81.86 28.58 29.72
N PRO A 8 -81.90 28.77 28.38
CA PRO A 8 -80.81 28.37 27.49
C PRO A 8 -80.10 29.61 26.93
N GLY A 9 -78.92 29.93 27.46
CA GLY A 9 -78.16 31.10 27.02
C GLY A 9 -76.74 31.14 27.55
N GLU A 10 -75.94 30.08 27.33
CA GLU A 10 -74.49 30.14 27.60
C GLU A 10 -73.64 29.06 26.88
N GLU A 11 -74.24 27.98 26.37
CA GLU A 11 -73.48 26.88 25.73
C GLU A 11 -73.11 27.15 24.26
N ASP A 12 -73.96 27.82 23.47
CA ASP A 12 -73.69 28.03 22.03
C ASP A 12 -72.58 29.05 21.73
N VAL A 13 -72.31 29.98 22.65
CA VAL A 13 -71.22 30.96 22.52
C VAL A 13 -69.87 30.32 22.88
N LYS A 14 -69.84 29.33 23.78
CA LYS A 14 -68.64 28.54 24.11
C LYS A 14 -68.28 27.55 23.00
N VAL A 15 -69.26 26.97 22.31
CA VAL A 15 -69.00 26.06 21.17
C VAL A 15 -68.47 26.83 19.95
N ARG A 16 -68.94 28.06 19.69
CA ARG A 16 -68.40 28.92 18.62
C ARG A 16 -67.03 29.54 18.95
N ARG A 17 -66.73 29.84 20.22
CA ARG A 17 -65.39 30.26 20.65
C ARG A 17 -64.39 29.09 20.65
N LYS A 18 -64.79 27.89 21.11
CA LYS A 18 -63.97 26.68 21.00
C LYS A 18 -63.75 26.23 19.55
N ARG A 19 -64.71 26.39 18.63
CA ARG A 19 -64.49 26.13 17.19
C ARG A 19 -63.61 27.17 16.49
N LYS A 20 -63.46 28.39 17.05
CA LYS A 20 -62.49 29.39 16.57
C LYS A 20 -61.12 29.28 17.23
N GLU A 21 -61.01 28.67 18.40
CA GLU A 21 -59.71 28.37 19.06
C GLU A 21 -59.16 26.98 18.69
N HIS A 22 -60.00 26.06 18.21
CA HIS A 22 -59.55 24.82 17.56
C HIS A 22 -59.22 24.97 16.07
N ASP A 23 -59.18 26.22 15.58
CA ASP A 23 -58.28 26.59 14.49
C ASP A 23 -56.87 26.79 15.09
N VAL A 24 -56.39 25.72 15.76
CA VAL A 24 -54.96 25.54 15.99
C VAL A 24 -54.36 25.71 14.63
N ARG A 25 -53.58 26.79 14.44
CA ARG A 25 -52.75 27.03 13.27
C ARG A 25 -52.22 25.70 12.75
N ARG A 26 -52.93 25.06 11.82
CA ARG A 26 -52.31 24.19 10.84
C ARG A 26 -51.48 25.19 10.08
N LYS A 27 -50.24 25.40 10.51
CA LYS A 27 -49.24 26.12 9.72
C LYS A 27 -49.41 25.50 8.33
N LYS A 28 -49.95 26.27 7.38
CA LYS A 28 -50.01 25.84 5.99
C LYS A 28 -48.57 25.57 5.64
N VAL A 29 -48.21 24.29 5.60
CA VAL A 29 -46.87 23.87 5.18
C VAL A 29 -46.68 24.50 3.81
N SER A 30 -45.70 25.36 3.72
CA SER A 30 -45.39 26.10 2.51
C SER A 30 -44.15 25.48 1.87
N ALA A 31 -43.98 25.61 0.55
CA ALA A 31 -42.75 25.20 -0.12
C ALA A 31 -41.47 25.80 0.53
N PRO A 32 -41.46 27.07 1.00
CA PRO A 32 -40.37 27.63 1.79
C PRO A 32 -40.03 26.84 3.06
N ASP A 33 -41.02 26.25 3.75
CA ASP A 33 -40.76 25.44 4.95
C ASP A 33 -40.01 24.15 4.60
N ILE A 34 -40.21 23.61 3.40
CA ILE A 34 -39.49 22.40 2.93
C ILE A 34 -38.07 22.76 2.53
N GLU A 35 -37.85 23.87 1.82
CA GLU A 35 -36.53 24.34 1.44
C GLU A 35 -35.63 24.63 2.65
N VAL A 36 -36.21 25.17 3.73
CA VAL A 36 -35.49 25.37 4.99
C VAL A 36 -35.06 24.03 5.60
N LEU A 37 -35.95 23.04 5.62
CA LEU A 37 -35.64 21.71 6.16
C LEU A 37 -34.61 20.97 5.31
N THR A 38 -34.71 21.02 3.99
CA THR A 38 -33.70 20.39 3.11
C THR A 38 -32.35 21.09 3.24
N SER A 39 -32.33 22.42 3.32
CA SER A 39 -31.09 23.18 3.55
C SER A 39 -30.44 22.86 4.90
N ALA A 40 -31.25 22.68 5.96
CA ALA A 40 -30.76 22.23 7.26
C ALA A 40 -30.18 20.81 7.17
N GLY A 41 -30.85 19.90 6.45
CA GLY A 41 -30.35 18.55 6.21
C GLY A 41 -29.01 18.52 5.47
N HIS A 42 -28.84 19.32 4.41
CA HIS A 42 -27.58 19.43 3.69
C HIS A 42 -26.46 20.00 4.56
N ARG A 43 -26.77 20.98 5.43
CA ARG A 43 -25.80 21.52 6.40
C ARG A 43 -25.39 20.44 7.40
N ALA A 44 -26.34 19.70 7.96
CA ALA A 44 -26.06 18.61 8.88
C ALA A 44 -25.19 17.52 8.23
N LEU A 45 -25.42 17.16 6.95
CA LEU A 45 -24.52 16.23 6.23
C LEU A 45 -23.10 16.80 6.11
N LYS A 46 -22.98 18.08 5.76
CA LYS A 46 -21.67 18.74 5.65
C LYS A 46 -20.92 18.78 6.98
N ASP A 47 -21.65 18.90 8.09
CA ASP A 47 -21.10 18.90 9.45
C ASP A 47 -20.87 17.46 9.99
N GLY A 48 -21.14 16.41 9.21
CA GLY A 48 -20.98 15.00 9.58
C GLY A 48 -22.07 14.48 10.53
N GLN A 49 -23.15 15.25 10.74
CA GLN A 49 -24.27 14.92 11.61
C GLN A 49 -25.34 14.11 10.86
N ILE A 50 -24.99 12.86 10.51
CA ILE A 50 -25.80 11.99 9.64
C ILE A 50 -27.22 11.76 10.20
N GLU A 51 -27.35 11.45 11.49
CA GLU A 51 -28.67 11.20 12.09
C GLU A 51 -29.55 12.45 12.12
N GLU A 52 -28.94 13.62 12.33
CA GLU A 52 -29.67 14.88 12.30
C GLU A 52 -30.13 15.22 10.87
N ALA A 53 -29.26 15.01 9.88
CA ALA A 53 -29.62 15.15 8.48
C ALA A 53 -30.78 14.23 8.09
N LEU A 54 -30.76 12.96 8.50
CA LEU A 54 -31.86 12.03 8.30
C LEU A 54 -33.16 12.54 8.92
N SER A 55 -33.11 13.14 10.12
CA SER A 55 -34.28 13.75 10.75
C SER A 55 -34.83 14.89 9.90
N TRP A 56 -33.98 15.84 9.50
CA TRP A 56 -34.37 16.99 8.68
C TRP A 56 -34.99 16.56 7.33
N PHE A 57 -34.40 15.58 6.64
CA PHE A 57 -34.93 15.09 5.38
C PHE A 57 -36.23 14.28 5.53
N LYS A 58 -36.41 13.53 6.63
CA LYS A 58 -37.69 12.86 6.94
C LYS A 58 -38.81 13.88 7.14
N ASP A 59 -38.53 14.96 7.88
CA ASP A 59 -39.51 16.04 8.09
C ASP A 59 -39.82 16.78 6.79
N ALA A 60 -38.80 17.06 5.96
CA ALA A 60 -38.98 17.65 4.64
C ALA A 60 -39.88 16.77 3.73
N LEU A 61 -39.66 15.46 3.71
CA LEU A 61 -40.48 14.52 2.93
C LEU A 61 -41.92 14.45 3.45
N LYS A 62 -42.12 14.45 4.77
CA LYS A 62 -43.45 14.46 5.39
C LYS A 62 -44.22 15.73 5.03
N ASN A 63 -43.54 16.88 4.98
CA ASN A 63 -44.10 18.15 4.56
C ASN A 63 -44.43 18.16 3.05
N ALA A 64 -43.55 17.60 2.22
CA ALA A 64 -43.79 17.44 0.78
C ALA A 64 -45.02 16.58 0.47
N GLN A 65 -45.26 15.51 1.24
CA GLN A 65 -46.46 14.67 1.10
C GLN A 65 -47.76 15.45 1.34
N GLN A 66 -47.75 16.47 2.20
CA GLN A 66 -48.93 17.30 2.47
C GLN A 66 -49.23 18.28 1.33
N LEU A 67 -48.22 18.71 0.57
CA LEU A 67 -48.37 19.59 -0.58
C LEU A 67 -48.89 18.87 -1.82
N GLN A 68 -48.74 17.54 -1.90
CA GLN A 68 -49.07 16.71 -3.07
C GLN A 68 -48.41 17.16 -4.39
N ASP A 69 -47.32 17.93 -4.31
CA ASP A 69 -46.50 18.28 -5.48
C ASP A 69 -45.51 17.14 -5.78
N SER A 70 -45.71 16.49 -6.93
CA SER A 70 -44.88 15.37 -7.36
C SER A 70 -43.40 15.74 -7.52
N ARG A 71 -43.06 16.99 -7.89
CA ARG A 71 -41.66 17.40 -8.08
C ARG A 71 -40.96 17.57 -6.74
N VAL A 72 -41.63 18.21 -5.78
CA VAL A 72 -41.11 18.40 -4.42
C VAL A 72 -40.97 17.05 -3.71
N LEU A 73 -41.94 16.16 -3.88
CA LEU A 73 -41.87 14.81 -3.31
C LEU A 73 -40.72 13.99 -3.89
N GLN A 74 -40.46 14.12 -5.19
CA GLN A 74 -39.31 13.50 -5.86
C GLN A 74 -37.98 14.02 -5.31
N ALA A 75 -37.83 15.34 -5.19
CA ALA A 75 -36.62 15.97 -4.63
C ALA A 75 -36.37 15.57 -3.16
N CYS A 76 -37.40 15.60 -2.31
CA CYS A 76 -37.26 15.16 -0.92
C CYS A 76 -36.94 13.66 -0.82
N SER A 77 -37.49 12.83 -1.71
CA SER A 77 -37.17 11.40 -1.75
C SER A 77 -35.72 11.17 -2.20
N PHE A 78 -35.22 11.94 -3.16
CA PHE A 78 -33.81 11.91 -3.57
C PHE A 78 -32.88 12.24 -2.40
N ASN A 79 -33.11 13.38 -1.75
CA ASN A 79 -32.27 13.84 -0.63
C ASN A 79 -32.24 12.85 0.53
N LEU A 80 -33.41 12.29 0.89
CA LEU A 80 -33.49 11.28 1.93
C LEU A 80 -32.80 9.98 1.52
N GLY A 81 -32.93 9.57 0.25
CA GLY A 81 -32.24 8.41 -0.31
C GLY A 81 -30.72 8.56 -0.25
N ALA A 82 -30.19 9.70 -0.70
CA ALA A 82 -28.76 10.03 -0.61
C ALA A 82 -28.27 10.04 0.85
N ALA A 83 -29.03 10.63 1.78
CA ALA A 83 -28.68 10.61 3.20
C ALA A 83 -28.65 9.19 3.79
N TYR A 84 -29.48 8.25 3.31
CA TYR A 84 -29.39 6.84 3.72
C TYR A 84 -28.18 6.10 3.14
N VAL A 85 -27.67 6.52 1.97
CA VAL A 85 -26.39 6.02 1.44
C VAL A 85 -25.27 6.38 2.40
N GLU A 86 -25.17 7.67 2.75
CA GLU A 86 -24.18 8.19 3.70
C GLU A 86 -24.30 7.52 5.09
N ALA A 87 -25.52 7.20 5.52
CA ALA A 87 -25.78 6.51 6.77
C ALA A 87 -25.45 5.01 6.76
N GLY A 88 -24.91 4.46 5.67
CA GLY A 88 -24.62 3.03 5.55
C GLY A 88 -25.87 2.15 5.56
N GLN A 89 -27.02 2.68 5.11
CA GLN A 89 -28.31 1.97 5.05
C GLN A 89 -28.77 1.80 3.60
N PRO A 90 -28.03 1.04 2.78
CA PRO A 90 -28.20 1.05 1.32
C PRO A 90 -29.56 0.51 0.85
N GLN A 91 -30.16 -0.43 1.58
CA GLN A 91 -31.49 -0.93 1.22
C GLN A 91 -32.58 0.15 1.34
N ARG A 92 -32.53 0.94 2.42
CA ARG A 92 -33.44 2.08 2.61
C ARG A 92 -33.15 3.17 1.58
N ALA A 93 -31.88 3.40 1.25
CA ALA A 93 -31.50 4.33 0.20
C ALA A 93 -32.17 3.97 -1.13
N LEU A 94 -32.09 2.71 -1.57
CA LEU A 94 -32.74 2.24 -2.80
C LEU A 94 -34.26 2.48 -2.78
N ASP A 95 -34.93 2.20 -1.66
CA ASP A 95 -36.38 2.41 -1.54
C ASP A 95 -36.80 3.88 -1.78
N PHE A 96 -35.97 4.84 -1.38
CA PHE A 96 -36.23 6.27 -1.56
C PHE A 96 -35.72 6.80 -2.90
N LEU A 97 -34.55 6.37 -3.36
CA LEU A 97 -33.99 6.75 -4.66
C LEU A 97 -34.86 6.28 -5.82
N GLN A 98 -35.44 5.07 -5.75
CA GLN A 98 -36.38 4.59 -6.76
C GLN A 98 -37.68 5.41 -6.83
N LYS A 99 -38.10 6.01 -5.70
CA LYS A 99 -39.26 6.92 -5.65
C LYS A 99 -38.93 8.33 -6.15
N ALA A 100 -37.66 8.72 -6.11
CA ALA A 100 -37.19 10.03 -6.49
C ALA A 100 -37.35 10.36 -7.98
N ALA A 101 -37.36 9.35 -8.86
CA ALA A 101 -37.77 9.55 -10.24
C ALA A 101 -38.32 8.23 -10.82
N PRO A 102 -39.64 8.12 -11.04
CA PRO A 102 -40.21 6.96 -11.70
C PRO A 102 -40.05 7.05 -13.23
N GLY A 103 -39.77 5.90 -13.86
CA GLY A 103 -39.80 5.75 -15.32
C GLY A 103 -38.52 6.21 -16.04
N PRO A 104 -38.57 6.40 -17.37
CA PRO A 104 -37.37 6.57 -18.21
C PRO A 104 -36.59 7.88 -17.94
N LYS A 105 -37.22 8.87 -17.30
CA LYS A 105 -36.56 10.13 -16.93
C LYS A 105 -35.52 9.97 -15.82
N ALA A 106 -35.66 8.94 -14.97
CA ALA A 106 -34.71 8.63 -13.90
C ALA A 106 -33.29 8.40 -14.44
N LYS A 107 -33.19 7.71 -15.58
CA LYS A 107 -31.95 7.39 -16.28
C LYS A 107 -31.22 8.61 -16.85
N ARG A 108 -31.81 9.81 -16.75
CA ARG A 108 -31.22 11.06 -17.26
C ARG A 108 -30.75 12.00 -16.15
N ILE A 109 -30.86 11.59 -14.88
CA ILE A 109 -30.46 12.39 -13.72
C ILE A 109 -29.12 11.83 -13.20
N PRO A 110 -27.99 12.54 -13.37
CA PRO A 110 -26.66 12.01 -13.04
C PRO A 110 -26.52 11.67 -11.56
N ASP A 111 -26.87 12.60 -10.66
CA ASP A 111 -26.74 12.40 -9.21
C ASP A 111 -27.58 11.23 -8.71
N LEU A 112 -28.73 10.96 -9.34
CA LEU A 112 -29.55 9.79 -9.04
C LEU A 112 -28.85 8.49 -9.47
N GLN A 113 -28.27 8.45 -10.68
CA GLN A 113 -27.50 7.28 -11.12
C GLN A 113 -26.29 7.05 -10.20
N PHE A 114 -25.58 8.12 -9.81
CA PHE A 114 -24.44 8.04 -8.91
C PHE A 114 -24.83 7.50 -7.52
N ASN A 115 -25.91 8.01 -6.92
CA ASN A 115 -26.38 7.52 -5.61
C ASN A 115 -26.94 6.10 -5.66
N LEU A 116 -27.61 5.71 -6.76
CA LEU A 116 -27.99 4.31 -6.98
C LEU A 116 -26.75 3.42 -7.07
N ALA A 117 -25.71 3.85 -7.78
CA ALA A 117 -24.44 3.14 -7.86
C ALA A 117 -23.81 2.93 -6.48
N LEU A 118 -23.73 3.98 -5.65
CA LEU A 118 -23.23 3.89 -4.27
C LEU A 118 -24.05 2.91 -3.41
N ALA A 119 -25.38 2.94 -3.52
CA ALA A 119 -26.23 2.01 -2.79
C ALA A 119 -26.02 0.54 -3.22
N HIS A 120 -25.95 0.29 -4.54
CA HIS A 120 -25.62 -1.04 -5.07
C HIS A 120 -24.22 -1.49 -4.67
N ASN A 121 -23.26 -0.56 -4.67
CA ASN A 121 -21.90 -0.79 -4.25
C ASN A 121 -21.84 -1.26 -2.77
N ALA A 122 -22.52 -0.55 -1.88
CA ALA A 122 -22.60 -0.88 -0.46
C ALA A 122 -23.32 -2.22 -0.17
N LEU A 123 -24.15 -2.71 -1.10
CA LEU A 123 -24.75 -4.06 -1.06
C LEU A 123 -23.81 -5.16 -1.60
N GLY A 124 -22.59 -4.83 -2.01
CA GLY A 124 -21.64 -5.77 -2.63
C GLY A 124 -21.96 -6.10 -4.10
N GLN A 125 -22.87 -5.35 -4.74
CA GLN A 125 -23.27 -5.56 -6.13
C GLN A 125 -22.38 -4.75 -7.08
N SER A 126 -21.07 -5.02 -7.06
CA SER A 126 -20.04 -4.21 -7.73
C SER A 126 -20.28 -4.03 -9.24
N GLN A 127 -20.76 -5.08 -9.94
CA GLN A 127 -21.01 -4.98 -11.38
C GLN A 127 -22.17 -4.04 -11.70
N ALA A 128 -23.29 -4.15 -10.97
CA ALA A 128 -24.43 -3.26 -11.14
C ALA A 128 -24.06 -1.82 -10.78
N ALA A 129 -23.26 -1.64 -9.72
CA ALA A 129 -22.75 -0.33 -9.35
C ALA A 129 -21.92 0.30 -10.47
N ALA A 130 -21.01 -0.45 -11.08
CA ALA A 130 -20.20 0.02 -12.21
C ALA A 130 -21.07 0.49 -13.40
N ASP A 131 -22.14 -0.25 -13.74
CA ASP A 131 -23.08 0.15 -14.81
C ASP A 131 -23.79 1.48 -14.50
N TYR A 132 -24.16 1.71 -13.24
CA TYR A 132 -24.77 2.97 -12.80
C TYR A 132 -23.76 4.12 -12.77
N PHE A 133 -22.53 3.88 -12.31
CA PHE A 133 -21.45 4.88 -12.37
C PHE A 133 -21.11 5.27 -13.80
N LEU A 134 -21.07 4.32 -14.73
CA LEU A 134 -20.84 4.59 -16.15
C LEU A 134 -21.95 5.49 -16.72
N GLN A 135 -23.22 5.23 -16.39
CA GLN A 135 -24.33 6.10 -16.77
C GLN A 135 -24.19 7.50 -16.19
N ALA A 136 -23.84 7.62 -14.90
CA ALA A 136 -23.59 8.91 -14.26
C ALA A 136 -22.45 9.68 -14.95
N ALA A 137 -21.32 9.02 -15.22
CA ALA A 137 -20.15 9.60 -15.89
C ALA A 137 -20.51 10.17 -17.29
N HIS A 138 -21.29 9.43 -18.09
CA HIS A 138 -21.76 9.92 -19.39
C HIS A 138 -22.64 11.16 -19.28
N LEU A 139 -23.52 11.21 -18.26
CA LEU A 139 -24.39 12.36 -18.01
C LEU A 139 -23.58 13.58 -17.54
N TYR A 140 -22.66 13.40 -16.59
CA TYR A 140 -21.77 14.49 -16.12
C TYR A 140 -20.92 15.06 -17.26
N ARG A 141 -20.37 14.19 -18.13
CA ARG A 141 -19.64 14.62 -19.33
C ARG A 141 -20.50 15.53 -20.22
N SER A 142 -21.75 15.14 -20.46
CA SER A 142 -22.67 15.93 -21.30
C SER A 142 -23.03 17.30 -20.70
N GLN A 143 -22.83 17.47 -19.39
CA GLN A 143 -23.07 18.72 -18.67
C GLN A 143 -21.80 19.57 -18.49
N GLY A 144 -20.64 19.08 -18.92
CA GLY A 144 -19.35 19.74 -18.66
C GLY A 144 -18.88 19.63 -17.20
N ALA A 145 -19.46 18.73 -16.42
CA ALA A 145 -19.12 18.49 -15.01
C ALA A 145 -17.93 17.51 -14.90
N GLY A 146 -16.74 17.93 -15.35
CA GLY A 146 -15.55 17.06 -15.41
C GLY A 146 -15.12 16.48 -14.06
N GLY A 147 -15.28 17.24 -12.97
CA GLY A 147 -14.99 16.75 -11.61
C GLY A 147 -15.89 15.58 -11.22
N SER A 148 -17.21 15.73 -11.37
CA SER A 148 -18.18 14.68 -11.06
C SER A 148 -18.11 13.48 -12.01
N GLU A 149 -17.73 13.70 -13.27
CA GLU A 149 -17.37 12.59 -14.16
C GLU A 149 -16.18 11.81 -13.61
N GLY A 150 -15.14 12.54 -13.16
CA GLY A 150 -13.97 11.97 -12.51
C GLY A 150 -14.33 11.11 -11.30
N ASP A 151 -15.16 11.64 -10.40
CA ASP A 151 -15.63 10.94 -9.19
C ASP A 151 -16.34 9.63 -9.55
N ALA A 152 -17.25 9.67 -10.55
CA ALA A 152 -17.96 8.48 -11.02
C ALA A 152 -17.02 7.44 -11.63
N CYS A 153 -16.02 7.88 -12.40
CA CYS A 153 -15.04 6.97 -12.99
C CYS A 153 -14.09 6.37 -11.94
N MET A 154 -13.74 7.13 -10.90
CA MET A 154 -12.92 6.66 -9.77
C MET A 154 -13.63 5.53 -9.02
N GLU A 155 -14.89 5.74 -8.63
CA GLU A 155 -15.70 4.73 -7.95
C GLU A 155 -15.95 3.50 -8.81
N MET A 156 -16.14 3.70 -10.12
CA MET A 156 -16.22 2.59 -11.09
C MET A 156 -14.92 1.77 -11.11
N GLY A 157 -13.75 2.42 -11.09
CA GLY A 157 -12.44 1.75 -11.00
C GLY A 157 -12.30 0.92 -9.71
N HIS A 158 -12.78 1.43 -8.58
CA HIS A 158 -12.82 0.67 -7.32
C HIS A 158 -13.80 -0.51 -7.34
N CYS A 159 -14.90 -0.43 -8.10
CA CYS A 159 -15.77 -1.57 -8.35
C CYS A 159 -15.03 -2.68 -9.10
N TYR A 160 -14.37 -2.35 -10.21
CA TYR A 160 -13.61 -3.31 -11.01
C TYR A 160 -12.38 -3.88 -10.29
N THR A 161 -11.74 -3.08 -9.44
CA THR A 161 -10.63 -3.54 -8.59
C THR A 161 -11.08 -4.67 -7.65
N ARG A 162 -12.29 -4.56 -7.07
CA ARG A 162 -12.83 -5.61 -6.18
C ARG A 162 -13.28 -6.87 -6.92
N THR A 163 -13.70 -6.74 -8.18
CA THR A 163 -14.00 -7.90 -9.04
C THR A 163 -12.76 -8.47 -9.72
N GLN A 164 -11.59 -7.86 -9.52
CA GLN A 164 -10.31 -8.20 -10.15
C GLN A 164 -10.33 -8.06 -11.69
N ASP A 165 -11.21 -7.21 -12.22
CA ASP A 165 -11.25 -6.86 -13.63
C ASP A 165 -10.23 -5.75 -13.93
N TRP A 166 -8.93 -6.08 -13.81
CA TRP A 166 -7.83 -5.12 -13.83
C TRP A 166 -7.84 -4.18 -15.04
N SER A 167 -8.19 -4.70 -16.23
CA SER A 167 -8.22 -3.91 -17.46
C SER A 167 -9.34 -2.86 -17.47
N LEU A 168 -10.52 -3.20 -16.93
CA LEU A 168 -11.63 -2.25 -16.77
C LEU A 168 -11.35 -1.25 -15.65
N ALA A 169 -10.70 -1.69 -14.56
CA ALA A 169 -10.27 -0.80 -13.49
C ALA A 169 -9.29 0.27 -14.00
N VAL A 170 -8.25 -0.13 -14.75
CA VAL A 170 -7.29 0.80 -15.35
C VAL A 170 -7.98 1.77 -16.31
N GLN A 171 -8.87 1.29 -17.20
CA GLN A 171 -9.62 2.18 -18.10
C GLN A 171 -10.47 3.20 -17.33
N ALA A 172 -11.10 2.79 -16.24
CA ALA A 172 -11.90 3.67 -15.40
C ALA A 172 -11.03 4.73 -14.71
N PHE A 173 -9.89 4.34 -14.14
CA PHE A 173 -8.96 5.27 -13.49
C PHE A 173 -8.31 6.25 -14.47
N LEU A 174 -7.91 5.80 -15.67
CA LEU A 174 -7.37 6.70 -16.70
C LEU A 174 -8.44 7.69 -17.17
N ARG A 175 -9.69 7.25 -17.36
CA ARG A 175 -10.80 8.15 -17.67
C ARG A 175 -11.07 9.15 -16.53
N ALA A 176 -10.95 8.71 -15.28
CA ALA A 176 -11.07 9.61 -14.13
C ALA A 176 -9.97 10.67 -14.15
N ALA A 177 -8.71 10.26 -14.37
CA ALA A 177 -7.57 11.18 -14.46
C ALA A 177 -7.77 12.24 -15.54
N ASP A 178 -8.19 11.86 -16.74
CA ASP A 178 -8.43 12.82 -17.83
C ASP A 178 -9.58 13.79 -17.51
N SER A 179 -10.65 13.29 -16.89
CA SER A 179 -11.80 14.11 -16.50
C SER A 179 -11.42 15.13 -15.41
N TYR A 180 -10.61 14.72 -14.44
CA TYR A 180 -10.06 15.61 -13.41
C TYR A 180 -9.09 16.65 -14.00
N LYS A 181 -8.23 16.28 -14.96
CA LYS A 181 -7.35 17.24 -15.66
C LYS A 181 -8.17 18.32 -16.38
N VAL A 182 -9.24 17.94 -17.08
CA VAL A 182 -10.16 18.89 -17.72
C VAL A 182 -10.82 19.83 -16.69
N ALA A 183 -11.10 19.33 -15.48
CA ALA A 183 -11.64 20.11 -14.37
C ALA A 183 -10.59 20.89 -13.55
N ALA A 184 -9.30 20.86 -13.95
CA ALA A 184 -8.18 21.43 -13.21
C ALA A 184 -8.01 20.89 -11.76
N MET A 185 -8.51 19.69 -11.49
CA MET A 185 -8.38 19.00 -10.21
C MET A 185 -7.15 18.08 -10.24
N LEU A 186 -5.95 18.68 -10.25
CA LEU A 186 -4.71 17.95 -10.50
C LEU A 186 -4.37 16.92 -9.41
N ASP A 187 -4.70 17.20 -8.13
CA ASP A 187 -4.51 16.27 -7.02
C ASP A 187 -5.33 14.98 -7.20
N SER A 188 -6.58 15.12 -7.65
CA SER A 188 -7.47 13.99 -7.96
C SER A 188 -7.00 13.25 -9.21
N ALA A 189 -6.50 13.96 -10.22
CA ALA A 189 -5.93 13.35 -11.42
C ALA A 189 -4.70 12.49 -11.07
N ALA A 190 -3.80 13.02 -10.24
CA ALA A 190 -2.61 12.30 -9.79
C ALA A 190 -2.98 11.06 -8.97
N SER A 191 -4.00 11.17 -8.10
CA SER A 191 -4.54 10.04 -7.34
C SER A 191 -5.12 8.95 -8.23
N ALA A 192 -5.85 9.32 -9.30
CA ALA A 192 -6.39 8.37 -10.27
C ALA A 192 -5.29 7.68 -11.07
N LEU A 193 -4.25 8.40 -11.53
CA LEU A 193 -3.10 7.80 -12.21
C LEU A 193 -2.31 6.85 -11.30
N LYS A 194 -2.16 7.20 -10.02
CA LYS A 194 -1.55 6.33 -8.99
C LYS A 194 -2.33 5.02 -8.86
N GLU A 195 -3.66 5.06 -8.80
CA GLU A 195 -4.49 3.85 -8.78
C GLU A 195 -4.35 3.05 -10.09
N ALA A 196 -4.38 3.72 -11.24
CA ALA A 196 -4.17 3.06 -12.54
C ALA A 196 -2.85 2.29 -12.57
N GLY A 197 -1.73 2.93 -12.22
CA GLY A 197 -0.42 2.28 -12.17
C GLY A 197 -0.38 1.10 -11.20
N SER A 198 -1.02 1.22 -10.03
CA SER A 198 -1.15 0.12 -9.05
C SER A 198 -1.93 -1.08 -9.58
N GLN A 199 -2.96 -0.86 -10.40
CA GLN A 199 -3.70 -1.95 -11.04
C GLN A 199 -2.94 -2.53 -12.23
N MET A 200 -2.21 -1.70 -12.99
CA MET A 200 -1.43 -2.17 -14.14
C MET A 200 -0.35 -3.16 -13.72
N VAL A 201 0.35 -2.93 -12.59
CA VAL A 201 1.39 -3.86 -12.09
C VAL A 201 0.82 -5.21 -11.63
N GLN A 202 -0.48 -5.30 -11.35
CA GLN A 202 -1.15 -6.55 -10.98
C GLN A 202 -1.66 -7.34 -12.19
N SER A 203 -1.67 -6.71 -13.37
CA SER A 203 -2.19 -7.28 -14.61
C SER A 203 -1.06 -7.69 -15.55
N GLU A 204 -1.18 -8.87 -16.17
CA GLU A 204 -0.23 -9.34 -17.18
C GLU A 204 -0.43 -8.67 -18.55
N GLN A 205 -1.43 -7.79 -18.69
CA GLN A 205 -1.84 -7.23 -19.98
C GLN A 205 -1.09 -5.95 -20.39
N PHE A 206 -0.47 -5.25 -19.44
CA PHE A 206 0.20 -3.98 -19.71
C PHE A 206 1.69 -4.18 -19.87
N SER A 207 2.28 -3.50 -20.85
CA SER A 207 3.72 -3.52 -21.01
C SER A 207 4.39 -2.70 -19.90
N TYR A 208 5.67 -2.96 -19.69
CA TYR A 208 6.48 -2.17 -18.77
C TYR A 208 6.47 -0.68 -19.13
N ASP A 209 6.54 -0.35 -20.42
CA ASP A 209 6.56 1.03 -20.90
C ASP A 209 5.23 1.74 -20.61
N ASP A 210 4.09 1.04 -20.73
CA ASP A 210 2.78 1.59 -20.37
C ASP A 210 2.74 1.96 -18.88
N ILE A 211 3.22 1.07 -18.01
CA ILE A 211 3.25 1.29 -16.56
C ILE A 211 4.13 2.48 -16.22
N VAL A 212 5.36 2.51 -16.73
CA VAL A 212 6.30 3.61 -16.49
C VAL A 212 5.74 4.93 -16.99
N SER A 213 5.08 4.95 -18.16
CA SER A 213 4.44 6.16 -18.69
C SER A 213 3.38 6.72 -17.74
N VAL A 214 2.48 5.88 -17.22
CA VAL A 214 1.41 6.30 -16.29
C VAL A 214 1.99 6.76 -14.95
N LEU A 215 2.99 6.06 -14.43
CA LEU A 215 3.66 6.45 -13.19
C LEU A 215 4.44 7.77 -13.33
N ALA A 216 5.12 7.98 -14.46
CA ALA A 216 5.82 9.23 -14.76
C ALA A 216 4.84 10.40 -14.92
N GLU A 217 3.70 10.18 -15.58
CA GLU A 217 2.65 11.19 -15.67
C GLU A 217 2.09 11.54 -14.29
N CYS A 218 1.86 10.55 -13.42
CA CYS A 218 1.44 10.76 -12.04
C CYS A 218 2.44 11.66 -11.29
N LEU A 219 3.74 11.37 -11.41
CA LEU A 219 4.80 12.16 -10.79
C LEU A 219 4.90 13.58 -11.36
N SER A 220 4.57 13.81 -12.63
CA SER A 220 4.58 15.16 -13.22
C SER A 220 3.53 16.11 -12.61
N LEU A 221 2.51 15.56 -11.94
CA LEU A 221 1.45 16.33 -11.32
C LEU A 221 1.74 16.70 -9.85
N THR A 222 2.79 16.14 -9.24
CA THR A 222 3.03 16.28 -7.79
C THR A 222 3.38 17.70 -7.36
N ASP A 223 3.98 18.50 -8.25
CA ASP A 223 4.29 19.91 -7.99
C ASP A 223 3.04 20.78 -7.69
N ASN A 224 1.85 20.30 -8.07
CA ASN A 224 0.59 20.99 -7.83
C ASN A 224 -0.08 20.61 -6.50
N ILE A 225 0.40 19.54 -5.84
CA ILE A 225 -0.20 18.98 -4.63
C ILE A 225 0.39 19.68 -3.40
N LYS A 226 -0.47 20.38 -2.66
CA LYS A 226 -0.06 21.12 -1.45
C LYS A 226 -0.16 20.31 -0.16
N ASP A 227 -1.03 19.31 -0.13
CA ASP A 227 -1.22 18.49 1.06
C ASP A 227 -0.04 17.51 1.23
N PRO A 228 0.80 17.65 2.28
CA PRO A 228 1.99 16.82 2.44
C PRO A 228 1.65 15.34 2.66
N ARG A 229 0.49 15.05 3.25
CA ARG A 229 0.05 13.67 3.45
C ARG A 229 -0.29 12.99 2.12
N THR A 230 -1.12 13.61 1.30
CA THR A 230 -1.47 13.12 -0.04
C THR A 230 -0.22 12.97 -0.91
N LEU A 231 0.68 13.94 -0.86
CA LEU A 231 1.95 13.90 -1.58
C LEU A 231 2.81 12.68 -1.16
N SER A 232 2.94 12.43 0.15
CA SER A 232 3.65 11.26 0.64
C SER A 232 2.96 9.94 0.27
N GLU A 233 1.63 9.86 0.34
CA GLU A 233 0.88 8.65 -0.02
C GLU A 233 1.03 8.32 -1.51
N LEU A 234 1.06 9.35 -2.37
CA LEU A 234 1.30 9.22 -3.79
C LEU A 234 2.71 8.70 -4.08
N TYR A 235 3.75 9.37 -3.56
CA TYR A 235 5.13 8.91 -3.75
C TYR A 235 5.36 7.50 -3.21
N LEU A 236 4.77 7.17 -2.06
CA LEU A 236 4.83 5.82 -1.49
C LEU A 236 4.21 4.80 -2.46
N SER A 237 3.01 5.07 -2.97
CA SER A 237 2.33 4.13 -3.87
C SER A 237 3.05 3.98 -5.21
N VAL A 238 3.51 5.09 -5.81
CA VAL A 238 4.26 5.06 -7.07
C VAL A 238 5.60 4.33 -6.89
N GLY A 239 6.31 4.58 -5.79
CA GLY A 239 7.54 3.87 -5.46
C GLY A 239 7.33 2.36 -5.28
N VAL A 240 6.21 1.96 -4.66
CA VAL A 240 5.85 0.53 -4.56
C VAL A 240 5.58 -0.06 -5.95
N SER A 241 4.86 0.64 -6.83
CA SER A 241 4.66 0.18 -8.21
C SER A 241 5.99 0.02 -8.96
N TYR A 242 6.92 0.95 -8.82
CA TYR A 242 8.28 0.83 -9.39
C TYR A 242 9.04 -0.38 -8.83
N CYS A 243 8.92 -0.70 -7.53
CA CYS A 243 9.49 -1.92 -6.97
C CYS A 243 8.92 -3.20 -7.62
N TRP A 244 7.61 -3.23 -7.91
CA TRP A 244 6.96 -4.37 -8.56
C TRP A 244 7.54 -4.65 -9.95
N ILE A 245 7.78 -3.61 -10.72
CA ILE A 245 8.39 -3.71 -12.06
C ILE A 245 9.93 -3.71 -12.02
N ARG A 246 10.55 -3.84 -10.84
CA ARG A 246 12.01 -3.90 -10.63
C ARG A 246 12.78 -2.60 -10.95
N CYS A 247 12.11 -1.46 -11.07
CA CYS A 247 12.70 -0.12 -11.19
C CYS A 247 13.19 0.40 -9.83
N PHE A 248 14.17 -0.26 -9.23
CA PHE A 248 14.53 0.04 -7.85
C PHE A 248 15.15 1.43 -7.65
N LYS A 249 15.81 1.99 -8.67
CA LYS A 249 16.40 3.33 -8.58
C LYS A 249 15.32 4.42 -8.53
N GLU A 250 14.31 4.28 -9.38
CA GLU A 250 13.13 5.14 -9.46
C GLU A 250 12.29 5.01 -8.18
N ALA A 251 12.15 3.79 -7.64
CA ALA A 251 11.49 3.55 -6.37
C ALA A 251 12.21 4.28 -5.21
N VAL A 252 13.54 4.20 -5.13
CA VAL A 252 14.34 4.92 -4.13
C VAL A 252 14.09 6.43 -4.23
N GLN A 253 14.08 7.00 -5.44
CA GLN A 253 13.79 8.43 -5.65
C GLN A 253 12.41 8.82 -5.12
N CYS A 254 11.38 8.01 -5.43
CA CYS A 254 10.03 8.24 -4.92
C CYS A 254 9.98 8.19 -3.39
N PHE A 255 10.57 7.17 -2.76
CA PHE A 255 10.57 7.07 -1.31
C PHE A 255 11.38 8.17 -0.63
N GLN A 256 12.48 8.63 -1.23
CA GLN A 256 13.22 9.80 -0.75
C GLN A 256 12.37 11.08 -0.82
N ALA A 257 11.66 11.30 -1.93
CA ALA A 257 10.74 12.43 -2.08
C ALA A 257 9.58 12.38 -1.08
N ALA A 258 9.18 11.19 -0.62
CA ALA A 258 8.14 11.01 0.39
C ALA A 258 8.59 11.33 1.84
N LEU A 259 9.90 11.35 2.15
CA LEU A 259 10.39 11.50 3.53
C LEU A 259 9.99 12.84 4.16
N GLY A 260 10.19 13.95 3.43
CA GLY A 260 9.85 15.29 3.89
C GLY A 260 8.35 15.44 4.17
N PRO A 261 7.48 15.15 3.19
CA PRO A 261 6.03 15.21 3.37
C PRO A 261 5.51 14.24 4.45
N ALA A 262 6.16 13.08 4.65
CA ALA A 262 5.79 12.12 5.69
C ALA A 262 6.20 12.52 7.11
N ALA A 263 7.12 13.49 7.29
CA ALA A 263 7.77 13.76 8.58
C ALA A 263 6.79 14.04 9.73
N GLN A 264 5.64 14.65 9.44
CA GLN A 264 4.62 15.00 10.43
C GLN A 264 3.57 13.88 10.64
N CYS A 265 3.70 12.75 9.94
CA CYS A 265 2.79 11.61 9.99
C CYS A 265 3.55 10.33 10.36
N PRO A 266 3.81 10.05 11.66
CA PRO A 266 4.65 8.92 12.07
C PRO A 266 4.26 7.54 11.50
N PRO A 267 2.96 7.18 11.36
CA PRO A 267 2.58 5.91 10.73
C PRO A 267 2.95 5.84 9.25
N LEU A 268 2.87 6.96 8.54
CA LEU A 268 3.21 7.06 7.12
C LEU A 268 4.74 7.07 6.94
N LEU A 269 5.45 7.82 7.79
CA LEU A 269 6.91 7.86 7.82
C LEU A 269 7.51 6.47 8.02
N ALA A 270 6.95 5.66 8.92
CA ALA A 270 7.39 4.28 9.15
C ALA A 270 7.29 3.43 7.87
N LYS A 271 6.19 3.58 7.10
CA LYS A 271 6.00 2.89 5.82
C LYS A 271 7.00 3.35 4.77
N VAL A 272 7.24 4.65 4.66
CA VAL A 272 8.21 5.22 3.71
C VAL A 272 9.62 4.73 4.01
N LEU A 273 10.06 4.82 5.27
CA LEU A 273 11.40 4.38 5.70
C LEU A 273 11.63 2.89 5.45
N HIS A 274 10.63 2.05 5.77
CA HIS A 274 10.71 0.61 5.53
C HIS A 274 10.87 0.29 4.04
N ASN A 275 10.05 0.92 3.19
CA ASN A 275 10.09 0.72 1.75
C ASN A 275 11.37 1.26 1.12
N LEU A 276 11.85 2.42 1.57
CA LEU A 276 13.14 2.98 1.17
C LEU A 276 14.28 2.01 1.51
N GLY A 277 14.31 1.48 2.73
CA GLY A 277 15.30 0.49 3.13
C GLY A 277 15.24 -0.78 2.26
N ALA A 278 14.05 -1.26 1.91
CA ALA A 278 13.88 -2.43 1.06
C ALA A 278 14.34 -2.18 -0.39
N ALA A 279 14.04 -1.00 -0.94
CA ALA A 279 14.52 -0.59 -2.25
C ALA A 279 16.05 -0.41 -2.27
N LEU A 280 16.63 0.17 -1.22
CA LEU A 280 18.09 0.31 -1.08
C LEU A 280 18.81 -1.05 -0.98
N ASN A 281 18.24 -2.02 -0.26
CA ASN A 281 18.71 -3.40 -0.29
C ASN A 281 18.72 -3.96 -1.73
N SER A 282 17.69 -3.67 -2.50
CA SER A 282 17.56 -4.15 -3.89
C SER A 282 18.56 -3.49 -4.86
N VAL A 283 19.02 -2.26 -4.56
CA VAL A 283 20.07 -1.55 -5.33
C VAL A 283 21.49 -1.88 -4.80
N GLY A 284 21.60 -2.67 -3.73
CA GLY A 284 22.89 -3.04 -3.12
C GLY A 284 23.47 -1.99 -2.15
N GLN A 285 22.70 -0.97 -1.78
CA GLN A 285 23.10 0.06 -0.82
C GLN A 285 22.80 -0.36 0.63
N PHE A 286 23.43 -1.46 1.06
CA PHE A 286 23.11 -2.12 2.33
C PHE A 286 23.37 -1.24 3.57
N LYS A 287 24.44 -0.44 3.58
CA LYS A 287 24.75 0.47 4.71
C LYS A 287 23.64 1.50 4.94
N SER A 288 23.13 2.10 3.86
CA SER A 288 22.01 3.04 3.92
C SER A 288 20.74 2.31 4.35
N ALA A 289 20.48 1.11 3.80
CA ALA A 289 19.31 0.31 4.18
C ALA A 289 19.28 -0.02 5.67
N VAL A 290 20.41 -0.35 6.29
CA VAL A 290 20.53 -0.59 7.74
C VAL A 290 20.00 0.61 8.53
N SER A 291 20.40 1.83 8.16
CA SER A 291 19.97 3.04 8.86
C SER A 291 18.44 3.25 8.80
N TYR A 292 17.85 3.09 7.61
CA TYR A 292 16.42 3.28 7.41
C TYR A 292 15.57 2.17 8.04
N HIS A 293 16.01 0.91 7.98
CA HIS A 293 15.30 -0.20 8.64
C HIS A 293 15.32 -0.08 10.16
N ARG A 294 16.43 0.38 10.76
CA ARG A 294 16.49 0.67 12.21
C ARG A 294 15.49 1.75 12.61
N LEU A 295 15.43 2.86 11.86
CA LEU A 295 14.46 3.93 12.11
C LEU A 295 13.01 3.43 11.97
N ALA A 296 12.71 2.68 10.90
CA ALA A 296 11.38 2.10 10.68
C ALA A 296 10.98 1.12 11.80
N ALA A 297 11.89 0.24 12.23
CA ALA A 297 11.65 -0.68 13.33
C ALA A 297 11.35 0.03 14.66
N GLY A 298 12.03 1.15 14.93
CA GLY A 298 11.77 2.00 16.10
C GLY A 298 10.38 2.62 16.06
N LEU A 299 9.99 3.20 14.91
CA LEU A 299 8.65 3.78 14.73
C LEU A 299 7.54 2.73 14.86
N TYR A 300 7.66 1.59 14.17
CA TYR A 300 6.68 0.52 14.30
C TYR A 300 6.59 -0.06 15.71
N GLY A 301 7.72 -0.13 16.42
CA GLY A 301 7.77 -0.50 17.82
C GLY A 301 6.97 0.47 18.71
N SER A 302 7.18 1.77 18.54
CA SER A 302 6.45 2.81 19.28
C SER A 302 4.94 2.83 19.01
N GLN A 303 4.53 2.38 17.82
CA GLN A 303 3.13 2.30 17.38
C GLN A 303 2.46 0.96 17.75
N GLY A 304 3.20 0.02 18.34
CA GLY A 304 2.68 -1.32 18.68
C GLY A 304 2.49 -2.25 17.47
N HIS A 305 2.99 -1.89 16.29
CA HIS A 305 2.89 -2.71 15.08
C HIS A 305 3.98 -3.79 15.03
N ARG A 306 3.87 -4.79 15.90
CA ARG A 306 4.88 -5.87 16.08
C ARG A 306 5.24 -6.61 14.79
N GLY A 307 4.26 -6.94 13.95
CA GLY A 307 4.51 -7.63 12.68
C GLY A 307 5.31 -6.78 11.68
N ASN A 308 5.03 -5.49 11.58
CA ASN A 308 5.80 -4.59 10.71
C ASN A 308 7.19 -4.30 11.26
N GLN A 309 7.33 -4.20 12.58
CA GLN A 309 8.62 -4.13 13.26
C GLN A 309 9.46 -5.39 12.95
N ALA A 310 8.87 -6.58 13.02
CA ALA A 310 9.54 -7.84 12.68
C ALA A 310 10.03 -7.87 11.22
N ARG A 311 9.21 -7.42 10.26
CA ARG A 311 9.62 -7.29 8.86
C ARG A 311 10.80 -6.33 8.67
N CYS A 312 10.85 -5.23 9.40
CA CYS A 312 12.00 -4.34 9.40
C CYS A 312 13.26 -5.06 9.89
N PHE A 313 13.15 -5.86 10.96
CA PHE A 313 14.27 -6.64 11.47
C PHE A 313 14.73 -7.74 10.50
N SER A 314 13.83 -8.41 9.78
CA SER A 314 14.21 -9.36 8.72
C SER A 314 14.98 -8.67 7.58
N ASN A 315 14.52 -7.50 7.14
CA ASN A 315 15.20 -6.74 6.09
C ASN A 315 16.54 -6.14 6.55
N LEU A 316 16.63 -5.79 7.84
CA LEU A 316 17.84 -5.36 8.49
C LEU A 316 18.87 -6.51 8.56
N ALA A 317 18.41 -7.71 8.94
CA ALA A 317 19.24 -8.91 8.99
C ALA A 317 19.81 -9.27 7.61
N PHE A 318 18.98 -9.18 6.56
CA PHE A 318 19.44 -9.33 5.19
C PHE A 318 20.55 -8.33 4.84
N ALA A 319 20.36 -7.04 5.18
CA ALA A 319 21.36 -6.02 4.91
C ALA A 319 22.70 -6.30 5.62
N TYR A 320 22.67 -6.73 6.88
CA TYR A 320 23.88 -7.12 7.61
C TYR A 320 24.56 -8.36 7.03
N SER A 321 23.79 -9.37 6.62
CA SER A 321 24.35 -10.56 5.98
C SER A 321 25.10 -10.19 4.69
N GLN A 322 24.55 -9.29 3.89
CA GLN A 322 25.24 -8.77 2.69
C GLN A 322 26.49 -7.92 3.02
N LEU A 323 26.55 -7.34 4.21
CA LEU A 323 27.73 -6.64 4.74
C LEU A 323 28.72 -7.58 5.43
N SER A 324 28.45 -8.89 5.47
CA SER A 324 29.23 -9.90 6.24
C SER A 324 29.25 -9.66 7.75
N GLU A 325 28.29 -8.90 8.28
CA GLU A 325 28.05 -8.66 9.71
C GLU A 325 27.12 -9.76 10.25
N GLU A 326 27.65 -10.99 10.32
CA GLU A 326 26.84 -12.19 10.59
C GLU A 326 26.24 -12.24 12.01
N GLU A 327 26.89 -11.62 13.00
CA GLU A 327 26.37 -11.60 14.37
C GLU A 327 25.13 -10.69 14.47
N GLU A 328 25.22 -9.49 13.92
CA GLU A 328 24.15 -8.51 13.82
C GLU A 328 22.98 -9.01 12.96
N ALA A 329 23.28 -9.77 11.90
CA ALA A 329 22.28 -10.46 11.10
C ALA A 329 21.50 -11.48 11.93
N ALA A 330 22.19 -12.34 12.69
CA ALA A 330 21.56 -13.33 13.55
C ALA A 330 20.71 -12.68 14.65
N GLU A 331 21.20 -11.63 15.31
CA GLU A 331 20.44 -10.88 16.32
C GLU A 331 19.17 -10.27 15.74
N SER A 332 19.28 -9.65 14.56
CA SER A 332 18.14 -9.06 13.86
C SER A 332 17.10 -10.11 13.48
N PHE A 333 17.51 -11.28 12.98
CA PHE A 333 16.58 -12.37 12.73
C PHE A 333 15.93 -12.94 14.00
N ILE A 334 16.63 -12.98 15.14
CA ILE A 334 16.03 -13.37 16.43
C ILE A 334 14.92 -12.39 16.83
N HIS A 335 15.16 -11.08 16.69
CA HIS A 335 14.14 -10.06 16.94
C HIS A 335 12.94 -10.19 15.99
N ALA A 336 13.19 -10.44 14.71
CA ALA A 336 12.14 -10.70 13.73
C ALA A 336 11.31 -11.93 14.11
N LEU A 337 11.97 -13.04 14.45
CA LEU A 337 11.30 -14.29 14.82
C LEU A 337 10.41 -14.09 16.06
N GLN A 338 10.89 -13.36 17.06
CA GLN A 338 10.07 -13.04 18.24
C GLN A 338 8.85 -12.20 17.86
N GLY A 339 9.00 -11.18 17.03
CA GLY A 339 7.87 -10.35 16.61
C GLY A 339 6.83 -11.14 15.78
N PHE A 340 7.26 -12.08 14.94
CA PHE A 340 6.34 -12.96 14.20
C PHE A 340 5.68 -14.03 15.09
N ARG A 341 6.33 -14.45 16.17
CA ARG A 341 5.68 -15.27 17.23
C ARG A 341 4.61 -14.47 17.94
N ASP A 342 4.89 -13.22 18.31
CA ASP A 342 3.93 -12.34 18.99
C ASP A 342 2.67 -12.06 18.13
N THR A 343 2.80 -12.07 16.80
CA THR A 343 1.66 -11.88 15.87
C THR A 343 1.08 -13.17 15.31
N GLU A 344 1.56 -14.34 15.74
CA GLU A 344 1.15 -15.65 15.21
C GLU A 344 1.28 -15.78 13.67
N ASP A 345 2.23 -15.04 13.07
CA ASP A 345 2.53 -15.16 11.63
C ASP A 345 3.42 -16.38 11.40
N HIS A 346 2.80 -17.57 11.40
CA HIS A 346 3.50 -18.85 11.28
C HIS A 346 4.34 -18.96 9.99
N LEU A 347 3.89 -18.34 8.90
CA LEU A 347 4.61 -18.40 7.66
C LEU A 347 5.90 -17.57 7.71
N ALA A 348 5.81 -16.33 8.21
CA ALA A 348 6.98 -15.49 8.40
C ALA A 348 7.95 -16.07 9.44
N GLN A 349 7.44 -16.77 10.47
CA GLN A 349 8.27 -17.53 11.41
C GLN A 349 9.10 -18.61 10.69
N VAL A 350 8.47 -19.41 9.81
CA VAL A 350 9.19 -20.45 9.02
C VAL A 350 10.31 -19.83 8.18
N GLN A 351 10.00 -18.78 7.43
CA GLN A 351 10.98 -18.09 6.58
C GLN A 351 12.13 -17.50 7.40
N THR A 352 11.82 -16.91 8.55
CA THR A 352 12.83 -16.33 9.45
C THR A 352 13.71 -17.40 10.08
N CYS A 353 13.14 -18.56 10.44
CA CYS A 353 13.90 -19.71 10.92
C CYS A 353 14.85 -20.25 9.85
N GLU A 354 14.42 -20.34 8.59
CA GLU A 354 15.29 -20.73 7.47
C GLU A 354 16.47 -19.76 7.32
N ALA A 355 16.19 -18.45 7.24
CA ALA A 355 17.22 -17.44 7.05
C ALA A 355 18.20 -17.36 8.24
N LEU A 356 17.71 -17.50 9.48
CA LEU A 356 18.56 -17.56 10.67
C LEU A 356 19.38 -18.86 10.71
N ALA A 357 18.84 -19.99 10.24
CA ALA A 357 19.57 -21.24 10.14
C ALA A 357 20.74 -21.11 9.16
N GLU A 358 20.52 -20.48 8.00
CA GLU A 358 21.56 -20.19 7.02
C GLU A 358 22.67 -19.30 7.61
N CYS A 359 22.30 -18.22 8.30
CA CYS A 359 23.25 -17.36 9.02
C CYS A 359 24.10 -18.18 10.03
N TYR A 360 23.49 -19.10 10.77
CA TYR A 360 24.24 -19.99 11.66
C TYR A 360 25.12 -21.02 10.94
N LEU A 361 24.74 -21.48 9.75
CA LEU A 361 25.61 -22.33 8.93
C LEU A 361 26.86 -21.56 8.48
N ASN A 362 26.72 -20.29 8.07
CA ASN A 362 27.84 -19.42 7.72
C ASN A 362 28.79 -19.22 8.91
N GLN A 363 28.24 -19.09 10.12
CA GLN A 363 28.99 -19.02 11.37
C GLN A 363 29.54 -20.37 11.86
N ARG A 364 29.37 -21.46 11.09
CA ARG A 364 29.72 -22.84 11.47
C ARG A 364 29.04 -23.37 12.74
N LYS A 365 27.93 -22.77 13.14
CA LYS A 365 27.09 -23.16 14.29
C LYS A 365 26.01 -24.17 13.86
N GLN A 366 26.45 -25.30 13.28
CA GLN A 366 25.56 -26.32 12.67
C GLN A 366 24.45 -26.82 13.60
N HIS A 367 24.74 -27.04 14.88
CA HIS A 367 23.73 -27.51 15.84
C HIS A 367 22.56 -26.54 16.00
N LYS A 368 22.81 -25.22 15.96
CA LYS A 368 21.75 -24.19 16.05
C LYS A 368 20.90 -24.16 14.78
N ALA A 369 21.54 -24.28 13.61
CA ALA A 369 20.83 -24.37 12.33
C ALA A 369 19.89 -25.58 12.27
N ILE A 370 20.35 -26.76 12.70
CA ILE A 370 19.53 -27.98 12.78
C ILE A 370 18.32 -27.79 13.70
N GLN A 371 18.48 -27.10 14.85
CA GLN A 371 17.37 -26.80 15.75
C GLN A 371 16.33 -25.89 15.07
N LEU A 372 16.77 -24.87 14.36
CA LEU A 372 15.87 -23.96 13.64
C LEU A 372 15.13 -24.61 12.48
N TYR A 373 15.78 -25.48 11.70
CA TYR A 373 15.07 -26.23 10.66
C TYR A 373 14.00 -27.17 11.25
N LYS A 374 14.28 -27.79 12.40
CA LYS A 374 13.26 -28.58 13.12
C LYS A 374 12.11 -27.72 13.62
N GLU A 375 12.44 -26.54 14.16
CA GLU A 375 11.42 -25.57 14.59
C GLU A 375 10.56 -25.11 13.40
N ALA A 376 11.18 -24.75 12.28
CA ALA A 376 10.50 -24.36 11.05
C ALA A 376 9.52 -25.46 10.57
N LEU A 377 9.94 -26.73 10.55
CA LEU A 377 9.07 -27.85 10.22
C LEU A 377 7.88 -28.01 11.19
N SER A 378 8.11 -27.77 12.48
CA SER A 378 7.05 -27.80 13.49
C SER A 378 6.04 -26.65 13.28
N VAL A 379 6.52 -25.44 13.07
CA VAL A 379 5.65 -24.26 12.82
C VAL A 379 4.89 -24.42 11.50
N LEU A 380 5.51 -24.99 10.47
CA LEU A 380 4.89 -25.24 9.18
C LEU A 380 3.61 -26.08 9.28
N SER A 381 3.51 -26.97 10.27
CA SER A 381 2.29 -27.77 10.52
C SER A 381 1.06 -26.94 10.92
N HIS A 382 1.27 -25.70 11.36
CA HIS A 382 0.22 -24.74 11.72
C HIS A 382 -0.19 -23.84 10.54
N CYS A 383 0.47 -23.95 9.39
CA CYS A 383 0.12 -23.20 8.18
C CYS A 383 -1.04 -23.87 7.44
N LYS A 384 -2.06 -23.09 7.04
CA LYS A 384 -3.29 -23.60 6.39
C LYS A 384 -3.14 -23.88 4.89
N ASP A 385 -2.04 -23.48 4.27
CA ASP A 385 -1.84 -23.53 2.82
C ASP A 385 -1.02 -24.77 2.38
N ASN A 386 -0.95 -24.99 1.06
CA ASN A 386 -0.25 -26.12 0.44
C ASN A 386 1.27 -25.97 0.58
N THR A 387 1.79 -26.35 1.75
CA THR A 387 3.17 -26.14 2.20
C THR A 387 4.11 -27.29 1.84
N ASP A 388 3.67 -28.24 1.01
CA ASP A 388 4.45 -29.43 0.69
C ASP A 388 5.82 -29.10 0.11
N GLN A 389 5.90 -28.12 -0.80
CA GLN A 389 7.19 -27.68 -1.37
C GLN A 389 8.12 -27.05 -0.33
N VAL A 390 7.57 -26.26 0.59
CA VAL A 390 8.35 -25.64 1.68
C VAL A 390 8.83 -26.73 2.64
N ARG A 391 7.98 -27.73 2.92
CA ARG A 391 8.34 -28.88 3.75
C ARG A 391 9.47 -29.68 3.12
N ASP A 392 9.37 -29.99 1.83
CA ASP A 392 10.39 -30.75 1.11
C ASP A 392 11.73 -30.01 1.11
N ARG A 393 11.73 -28.70 0.85
CA ARG A 393 12.91 -27.84 0.94
C ARG A 393 13.53 -27.86 2.34
N LEU A 394 12.72 -27.68 3.37
CA LEU A 394 13.18 -27.70 4.77
C LEU A 394 13.77 -29.06 5.16
N VAL A 395 13.18 -30.16 4.70
CA VAL A 395 13.70 -31.52 4.92
C VAL A 395 15.03 -31.71 4.22
N GLU A 396 15.18 -31.21 2.99
CA GLU A 396 16.44 -31.25 2.24
C GLU A 396 17.54 -30.45 2.96
N GLN A 397 17.25 -29.22 3.38
CA GLN A 397 18.18 -28.36 4.12
C GLN A 397 18.58 -28.98 5.48
N LEU A 398 17.61 -29.53 6.21
CA LEU A 398 17.86 -30.24 7.46
C LEU A 398 18.75 -31.47 7.23
N THR A 399 18.49 -32.24 6.18
CA THR A 399 19.27 -33.43 5.84
C THR A 399 20.70 -33.06 5.50
N ALA A 400 20.90 -32.02 4.68
CA ALA A 400 22.22 -31.50 4.34
C ALA A 400 22.98 -31.03 5.61
N ALA A 401 22.33 -30.26 6.48
CA ALA A 401 22.92 -29.80 7.73
C ALA A 401 23.30 -30.96 8.67
N LEU A 402 22.49 -32.02 8.73
CA LEU A 402 22.81 -33.23 9.50
C LEU A 402 23.99 -34.01 8.92
N GLN A 403 24.05 -34.16 7.59
CA GLN A 403 25.16 -34.84 6.90
C GLN A 403 26.50 -34.14 7.12
N GLN A 404 26.51 -32.81 7.14
CA GLN A 404 27.71 -32.03 7.39
C GLN A 404 28.15 -32.04 8.87
N ASN A 405 27.28 -32.45 9.79
CA ASN A 405 27.55 -32.57 11.22
C ASN A 405 27.97 -34.01 11.62
N LEU A 406 27.94 -34.97 10.69
CA LEU A 406 28.45 -36.32 10.93
C LEU A 406 30.00 -36.30 10.92
N PRO A 407 30.67 -36.88 11.92
CA PRO A 407 32.11 -37.05 11.88
C PRO A 407 32.51 -37.92 10.68
N VAL A 408 33.66 -37.60 10.07
CA VAL A 408 34.22 -38.23 8.85
C VAL A 408 34.25 -39.77 8.90
N SER A 409 34.18 -40.38 10.10
CA SER A 409 34.14 -41.83 10.30
C SER A 409 32.81 -42.53 9.94
N LEU A 410 31.73 -41.81 9.62
CA LEU A 410 30.42 -42.39 9.28
C LEU A 410 29.93 -42.12 7.84
N GLN A 411 30.72 -41.45 7.00
CA GLN A 411 30.44 -41.37 5.57
C GLN A 411 30.75 -42.73 4.92
N ARG A 412 29.74 -43.61 4.81
CA ARG A 412 29.84 -44.82 3.99
C ARG A 412 30.11 -44.40 2.54
N PRO A 413 31.16 -44.92 1.87
CA PRO A 413 31.27 -44.78 0.43
C PRO A 413 30.03 -45.44 -0.19
N CYS A 414 29.38 -44.76 -1.15
CA CYS A 414 28.31 -45.36 -1.93
C CYS A 414 28.78 -46.73 -2.46
N PRO A 415 28.00 -47.82 -2.32
CA PRO A 415 28.41 -49.11 -2.85
C PRO A 415 28.50 -48.99 -4.37
N HIS A 416 29.70 -49.25 -4.89
CA HIS A 416 29.96 -49.33 -6.32
C HIS A 416 28.91 -50.19 -7.00
N ARG A 417 28.35 -49.66 -8.10
CA ARG A 417 27.48 -50.36 -9.04
C ARG A 417 28.09 -51.74 -9.37
N PRO A 418 27.36 -52.86 -9.19
CA PRO A 418 27.94 -54.17 -9.42
C PRO A 418 28.34 -54.32 -10.88
N ARG A 419 29.61 -54.68 -11.10
CA ARG A 419 30.14 -55.06 -12.41
C ARG A 419 29.34 -56.26 -12.93
N PRO A 420 28.95 -56.29 -14.22
CA PRO A 420 28.28 -57.44 -14.79
C PRO A 420 29.21 -58.67 -14.78
N HIS A 421 28.66 -59.80 -14.33
CA HIS A 421 29.33 -61.09 -14.28
C HIS A 421 29.84 -61.50 -15.66
N ARG A 422 31.13 -61.88 -15.72
CA ARG A 422 31.72 -62.63 -16.83
C ARG A 422 31.10 -64.03 -16.91
N PRO A 423 30.73 -64.53 -18.10
CA PRO A 423 30.59 -65.97 -18.32
C PRO A 423 31.96 -66.64 -18.47
N HIS A 424 32.06 -67.88 -18.00
CA HIS A 424 33.22 -68.77 -18.10
C HIS A 424 33.54 -69.17 -19.56
N PRO A 425 34.76 -69.72 -19.83
CA PRO A 425 35.35 -69.77 -21.16
C PRO A 425 35.00 -71.05 -21.91
N GLN A 426 34.60 -70.95 -23.18
CA GLN A 426 34.80 -72.01 -24.16
C GLN A 426 35.11 -71.44 -25.55
N SER A 427 36.21 -71.95 -26.11
CA SER A 427 36.61 -72.04 -27.52
C SER A 427 36.66 -70.78 -28.40
N SER A 428 37.89 -70.43 -28.79
CA SER A 428 38.26 -69.69 -30.01
C SER A 428 37.60 -70.30 -31.27
N PRO A 429 37.41 -69.53 -32.36
CA PRO A 429 38.50 -69.39 -33.33
C PRO A 429 38.62 -68.03 -34.05
N VAL A 430 39.88 -67.70 -34.40
CA VAL A 430 40.38 -67.20 -35.71
C VAL A 430 39.70 -66.00 -36.42
N GLY A 431 40.53 -65.01 -36.79
CA GLY A 431 40.30 -64.08 -37.92
C GLY A 431 40.72 -62.64 -37.61
N LEU A 432 41.94 -62.19 -37.94
CA LEU A 432 42.38 -61.53 -39.20
C LEU A 432 42.26 -59.98 -39.17
N HIS A 433 43.43 -59.32 -39.30
CA HIS A 433 43.75 -58.01 -39.93
C HIS A 433 42.94 -56.75 -39.53
N SER A 434 43.42 -55.49 -39.52
CA SER A 434 44.59 -54.76 -40.06
C SER A 434 44.52 -53.34 -39.43
N ARG A 435 45.64 -52.69 -39.02
CA ARG A 435 46.41 -51.64 -39.76
C ARG A 435 45.51 -50.53 -40.34
N MET A 436 45.66 -49.23 -40.05
CA MET A 436 46.80 -48.30 -40.32
C MET A 436 46.44 -46.91 -39.67
N SER A 437 47.37 -46.20 -38.99
CA SER A 437 48.24 -45.09 -39.46
C SER A 437 47.47 -43.78 -39.77
N GLU A 438 47.88 -42.54 -39.52
CA GLU A 438 49.18 -41.83 -39.43
C GLU A 438 48.94 -40.41 -38.80
N THR A 439 49.77 -39.93 -37.87
CA THR A 439 50.80 -38.83 -37.96
C THR A 439 50.35 -37.48 -38.58
N SER A 440 50.63 -36.31 -37.99
CA SER A 440 51.96 -35.65 -37.96
C SER A 440 51.92 -34.33 -37.15
N LYS A 441 52.86 -34.09 -36.19
CA LYS A 441 53.98 -33.10 -36.16
C LYS A 441 53.55 -31.60 -36.31
N SER A 442 53.63 -30.68 -35.32
CA SER A 442 54.78 -30.04 -34.60
C SER A 442 55.84 -29.38 -35.52
N PRO A 443 56.67 -28.37 -35.13
CA PRO A 443 57.12 -27.97 -33.77
C PRO A 443 57.54 -26.47 -33.47
N SER A 444 57.93 -26.25 -32.18
CA SER A 444 59.05 -25.40 -31.60
C SER A 444 59.07 -23.85 -31.69
N LYS A 445 59.09 -23.03 -30.59
CA LYS A 445 60.13 -22.67 -29.54
C LYS A 445 61.19 -21.60 -29.99
N PRO A 446 61.99 -20.88 -29.14
CA PRO A 446 62.06 -20.66 -27.66
C PRO A 446 62.54 -19.23 -27.15
N SER A 447 62.92 -19.12 -25.83
CA SER A 447 63.92 -18.24 -25.11
C SER A 447 63.58 -16.75 -24.81
N ASP A 448 64.03 -16.03 -23.75
CA ASP A 448 64.84 -16.22 -22.53
C ASP A 448 64.80 -14.94 -21.62
N CYS A 449 65.20 -15.07 -20.33
CA CYS A 449 65.90 -14.13 -19.40
C CYS A 449 65.32 -12.79 -18.82
N GLN A 450 65.57 -12.57 -17.50
CA GLN A 450 65.50 -11.33 -16.65
C GLN A 450 66.83 -10.49 -16.76
N PRO A 451 67.19 -9.40 -15.99
CA PRO A 451 66.62 -8.73 -14.77
C PRO A 451 66.81 -7.16 -14.62
N ALA A 452 66.63 -6.62 -13.39
CA ALA A 452 67.04 -5.31 -12.80
C ALA A 452 66.15 -4.06 -13.09
N GLU A 453 66.00 -2.98 -12.28
CA GLU A 453 66.74 -2.40 -11.15
C GLU A 453 65.91 -1.27 -10.42
N GLN A 454 66.07 -1.17 -9.10
CA GLN A 454 66.14 -0.02 -8.13
C GLN A 454 65.43 1.37 -8.22
N ASN A 455 65.18 1.89 -7.00
CA ASN A 455 65.20 3.29 -6.46
C ASN A 455 63.83 3.97 -6.13
N LYS A 456 63.52 4.18 -4.83
CA LYS A 456 63.73 5.40 -3.96
C LYS A 456 62.67 6.48 -4.24
N GLU A 457 62.08 7.27 -3.33
CA GLU A 457 62.40 7.74 -1.97
C GLU A 457 61.12 8.41 -1.36
N GLU A 458 61.00 8.35 -0.02
CA GLU A 458 60.54 9.36 0.98
C GLU A 458 59.43 10.40 0.68
N ALA A 459 58.37 10.48 1.52
CA ALA A 459 58.17 11.39 2.69
C ALA A 459 57.96 12.88 2.29
N GLY A 460 57.07 13.70 2.86
CA GLY A 460 56.14 13.65 3.97
C GLY A 460 55.55 15.06 4.20
N SER A 461 54.74 15.23 5.27
CA SER A 461 54.30 16.48 5.94
C SER A 461 53.42 17.48 5.16
N LYS A 462 52.15 17.69 5.57
CA LYS A 462 51.65 18.61 6.63
C LYS A 462 51.79 20.10 6.26
N GLU A 463 50.67 20.81 6.18
CA GLU A 463 50.27 21.88 7.13
C GLU A 463 49.09 22.72 6.56
N GLU A 464 48.02 22.84 7.35
CA GLU A 464 47.13 24.01 7.35
C GLU A 464 47.87 25.22 7.98
N PRO A 465 47.36 26.45 7.79
CA PRO A 465 46.78 27.08 8.98
C PRO A 465 45.54 27.97 8.77
N LYS A 466 44.94 28.24 9.93
CA LYS A 466 43.72 28.99 10.30
C LYS A 466 43.74 30.51 10.04
N GLY A 467 42.51 31.06 9.98
CA GLY A 467 42.07 32.22 10.78
C GLY A 467 41.45 33.38 9.97
N GLN A 468 40.57 34.27 10.44
CA GLN A 468 39.46 34.37 11.43
C GLN A 468 39.00 35.88 11.39
N TRP A 469 37.77 36.20 11.84
CA TRP A 469 37.18 37.54 12.18
C TRP A 469 36.72 38.43 10.98
N ASP A 470 35.62 39.22 10.95
CA ASP A 470 34.65 39.66 11.98
C ASP A 470 33.40 40.43 11.41
N VAL A 471 32.29 40.36 12.17
CA VAL A 471 31.32 41.43 12.62
C VAL A 471 30.35 42.21 11.69
N GLY A 472 29.07 42.26 12.14
CA GLY A 472 28.10 43.40 12.08
C GLY A 472 26.69 42.97 11.61
N GLY A 473 25.63 42.87 12.45
CA GLY A 473 24.82 43.92 13.11
C GLY A 473 23.68 44.42 12.17
N ALA A 474 22.44 44.79 12.51
CA ALA A 474 21.52 44.77 13.66
C ALA A 474 20.17 45.41 13.16
N ASN A 475 19.04 45.17 13.88
CA ASN A 475 17.77 45.96 13.96
C ASN A 475 16.81 46.00 12.73
N ASP A 476 15.48 46.19 12.82
CA ASP A 476 14.46 46.30 13.89
C ASP A 476 13.04 46.34 13.26
N GLY A 477 12.00 45.91 14.01
CA GLY A 477 10.61 46.44 14.07
C GLY A 477 9.66 46.26 12.85
N ALA A 478 8.33 46.14 12.97
CA ALA A 478 7.39 46.21 14.09
C ALA A 478 5.98 45.67 13.68
N GLU A 479 5.32 45.00 14.63
CA GLU A 479 3.91 45.08 15.07
C GLU A 479 2.71 45.28 14.10
N PHE A 480 1.65 44.46 14.25
CA PHE A 480 0.30 44.91 14.64
C PHE A 480 -0.59 43.76 15.19
N ARG A 481 -1.35 44.08 16.24
CA ARG A 481 -2.23 43.23 17.08
C ARG A 481 -3.67 43.15 16.53
N THR A 482 -4.43 42.10 16.93
CA THR A 482 -5.73 42.12 17.67
C THR A 482 -6.35 40.70 17.65
N SER A 483 -6.37 39.93 18.75
CA SER A 483 -7.31 39.90 19.90
C SER A 483 -8.38 38.79 19.80
N ALA A 484 -8.21 37.76 20.64
CA ALA A 484 -9.20 36.74 21.00
C ALA A 484 -10.09 37.22 22.18
N PRO A 485 -11.07 36.40 22.61
CA PRO A 485 -11.38 36.27 24.01
C PRO A 485 -11.26 34.82 24.54
N GLN A 486 -10.89 34.75 25.81
CA GLN A 486 -10.51 33.58 26.61
C GLN A 486 -11.71 32.82 27.20
N LEU A 487 -11.48 31.56 27.59
CA LEU A 487 -12.00 30.97 28.84
C LEU A 487 -11.00 29.93 29.39
N GLN A 488 -10.97 29.82 30.72
CA GLN A 488 -9.85 29.43 31.59
C GLN A 488 -9.72 27.92 31.91
N ARG A 489 -8.45 27.50 32.16
CA ARG A 489 -7.83 26.61 33.19
C ARG A 489 -8.63 25.39 33.71
N SER A 490 -8.05 24.19 33.87
CA SER A 490 -6.87 23.82 34.67
C SER A 490 -6.35 22.41 34.25
N GLY A 491 -5.05 22.11 34.27
CA GLY A 491 -4.35 21.53 35.42
C GLY A 491 -3.04 20.86 34.95
N GLN A 492 -1.97 21.05 35.74
CA GLN A 492 -0.58 20.62 35.48
C GLN A 492 -0.35 19.15 35.84
N SER A 493 0.53 18.46 35.09
CA SER A 493 1.59 17.60 35.65
C SER A 493 2.58 17.13 34.57
N ASP A 494 3.85 17.49 34.79
CA ASP A 494 5.11 16.79 34.55
C ASP A 494 5.58 16.43 33.11
N GLN A 495 6.57 17.23 32.68
CA GLN A 495 7.47 16.99 31.55
C GLN A 495 8.56 15.96 31.91
N GLN A 496 8.73 14.94 31.09
CA GLN A 496 10.03 14.30 30.85
C GLN A 496 10.45 14.60 29.42
N GLN A 497 11.63 15.22 29.28
CA GLN A 497 12.27 15.54 28.01
C GLN A 497 12.64 14.25 27.26
N LEU A 498 12.13 14.10 26.04
CA LEU A 498 12.63 13.14 25.06
C LEU A 498 13.16 13.94 23.87
N SER A 499 14.47 13.81 23.65
CA SER A 499 15.25 14.34 22.55
C SER A 499 14.76 13.83 21.19
N GLU A 500 14.62 14.74 20.22
CA GLU A 500 14.31 14.47 18.81
C GLU A 500 15.39 13.60 18.13
N PRO A 501 15.03 12.65 17.25
CA PRO A 501 16.01 11.99 16.40
C PRO A 501 16.32 12.86 15.17
N LEU A 502 17.58 13.31 15.07
CA LEU A 502 18.15 13.96 13.90
C LEU A 502 18.08 13.01 12.69
N LEU A 503 17.29 13.38 11.68
CA LEU A 503 17.35 12.75 10.36
C LEU A 503 18.69 13.10 9.68
N PRO A 504 19.34 12.17 8.98
CA PRO A 504 20.56 12.48 8.25
C PRO A 504 20.27 13.45 7.09
N HIS A 505 20.88 14.63 7.13
CA HIS A 505 20.81 15.62 6.05
C HIS A 505 21.56 15.10 4.81
N THR A 506 20.84 14.94 3.70
CA THR A 506 21.45 14.81 2.37
C THR A 506 21.55 16.19 1.74
N THR A 507 22.76 16.73 1.65
CA THR A 507 23.07 17.77 0.67
C THR A 507 23.18 17.12 -0.70
N ASN A 508 22.56 17.71 -1.74
CA ASN A 508 23.02 17.44 -3.09
C ASN A 508 22.94 18.69 -3.97
N THR A 509 24.13 19.18 -4.27
CA THR A 509 24.49 20.07 -5.37
C THR A 509 24.42 19.31 -6.69
N SER A 510 24.12 20.08 -7.74
CA SER A 510 24.02 19.74 -9.15
C SER A 510 25.22 19.01 -9.76
N GLY A 511 24.91 18.01 -10.62
CA GLY A 511 25.52 17.76 -11.93
C GLY A 511 26.96 17.24 -12.00
N GLU A 512 27.16 16.03 -12.54
CA GLU A 512 27.96 15.80 -13.76
C GLU A 512 27.94 14.32 -14.21
N VAL A 513 28.07 14.14 -15.52
CA VAL A 513 27.99 12.93 -16.34
C VAL A 513 29.34 12.20 -16.35
N TRP A 514 29.39 10.86 -16.26
CA TRP A 514 30.45 10.03 -16.88
C TRP A 514 29.96 8.63 -17.27
N LEU A 515 30.41 8.18 -18.45
CA LEU A 515 30.17 6.93 -19.16
C LEU A 515 31.09 5.77 -18.69
N ASP A 516 30.55 4.55 -18.84
CA ASP A 516 31.13 3.22 -19.12
C ASP A 516 32.41 2.71 -18.45
N THR A 517 32.34 1.47 -17.93
CA THR A 517 33.18 0.32 -18.35
C THR A 517 32.68 -1.01 -17.72
N GLU A 518 32.93 -2.10 -18.45
CA GLU A 518 32.35 -3.46 -18.31
C GLU A 518 32.85 -4.35 -17.14
N ASP A 519 31.97 -5.28 -16.71
CA ASP A 519 32.14 -6.69 -16.28
C ASP A 519 33.05 -7.09 -15.08
N PRO A 520 32.73 -8.16 -14.28
CA PRO A 520 32.28 -9.47 -14.78
C PRO A 520 31.19 -10.24 -13.98
N VAL A 521 30.67 -11.25 -14.69
CA VAL A 521 29.80 -12.35 -14.25
C VAL A 521 30.25 -12.97 -12.92
N SER A 522 29.36 -12.99 -11.93
CA SER A 522 29.47 -13.88 -10.76
C SER A 522 28.15 -14.62 -10.51
N ASN A 523 28.26 -15.94 -10.39
CA ASN A 523 27.18 -16.82 -9.96
C ASN A 523 26.86 -16.54 -8.49
N SER A 524 25.83 -15.75 -8.22
CA SER A 524 25.21 -15.62 -6.90
C SER A 524 23.80 -16.19 -6.94
N GLN A 525 23.54 -17.23 -6.16
CA GLN A 525 22.16 -17.62 -5.82
C GLN A 525 21.50 -16.40 -5.15
N THR A 526 20.56 -15.78 -5.86
CA THR A 526 19.90 -14.55 -5.43
C THR A 526 18.90 -14.87 -4.31
N LEU A 527 19.32 -14.69 -3.05
CA LEU A 527 18.39 -14.54 -1.94
C LEU A 527 17.68 -13.19 -2.13
N LEU A 528 16.44 -13.22 -2.59
CA LEU A 528 15.60 -12.03 -2.77
C LEU A 528 15.27 -11.43 -1.39
N ALA A 529 15.32 -10.10 -1.29
CA ALA A 529 14.89 -9.38 -0.09
C ALA A 529 13.45 -9.75 0.30
N PRO A 530 13.11 -9.84 1.59
CA PRO A 530 11.75 -10.07 2.05
C PRO A 530 10.77 -9.02 1.51
N PRO A 531 9.50 -9.38 1.32
CA PRO A 531 8.57 -8.55 0.55
C PRO A 531 8.10 -7.28 1.28
N ILE A 532 7.75 -6.28 0.46
CA ILE A 532 7.13 -4.99 0.80
C ILE A 532 5.73 -5.18 1.44
N ILE A 533 5.37 -4.31 2.39
CA ILE A 533 4.05 -4.31 3.05
C ILE A 533 2.90 -4.26 2.02
N LYS A 534 2.06 -5.30 2.00
CA LYS A 534 0.68 -5.25 1.49
C LYS A 534 -0.27 -4.77 2.59
N GLY A 535 -1.20 -3.88 2.24
CA GLY A 535 -2.46 -3.71 2.96
C GLY A 535 -3.39 -4.89 2.66
N ASP A 536 -4.18 -5.30 3.65
CA ASP A 536 -5.06 -6.47 3.66
C ASP A 536 -5.95 -6.64 2.41
N ILE A 537 -6.03 -7.87 1.86
CA ILE A 537 -7.26 -8.65 1.50
C ILE A 537 -6.91 -9.95 0.72
N ILE A 538 -7.80 -10.94 0.89
CA ILE A 538 -7.71 -12.41 0.77
C ILE A 538 -8.03 -12.99 -0.63
N LYS A 539 -7.22 -14.01 -1.01
CA LYS A 539 -7.41 -15.29 -1.78
C LYS A 539 -8.13 -15.39 -3.16
N THR A 540 -7.57 -16.33 -3.93
CA THR A 540 -8.01 -17.07 -5.17
C THR A 540 -7.57 -16.43 -6.50
N SER A 541 -7.00 -17.11 -7.51
CA SER A 541 -6.58 -18.52 -7.72
C SER A 541 -5.71 -18.67 -8.99
N GLN A 542 -4.62 -19.48 -8.93
CA GLN A 542 -4.18 -20.50 -9.93
C GLN A 542 -3.97 -20.08 -11.42
N TRP A 543 -2.84 -20.19 -12.15
CA TRP A 543 -1.53 -20.89 -12.07
C TRP A 543 -0.68 -20.51 -13.32
N ARG A 544 0.53 -19.92 -13.23
CA ARG A 544 1.91 -20.40 -13.65
C ARG A 544 2.78 -19.16 -13.98
N SER A 545 4.02 -18.94 -13.53
CA SER A 545 5.14 -19.84 -13.20
C SER A 545 6.21 -19.19 -12.28
N ARG A 546 6.33 -19.73 -11.05
CA ARG A 546 7.55 -20.08 -10.28
C ARG A 546 8.69 -19.05 -10.09
N PHE A 547 8.54 -18.18 -9.08
CA PHE A 547 9.49 -17.93 -7.95
C PHE A 547 9.04 -16.78 -6.99
N CYS A 548 7.81 -16.29 -7.11
CA CYS A 548 7.24 -15.23 -6.25
C CYS A 548 6.10 -15.70 -5.32
N SER A 549 6.20 -16.90 -4.75
CA SER A 549 5.20 -17.39 -3.79
C SER A 549 5.77 -17.35 -2.38
N LEU A 550 5.45 -16.27 -1.66
CA LEU A 550 4.91 -16.20 -0.29
C LEU A 550 4.83 -14.71 0.13
N MET A 551 3.89 -14.06 -0.55
CA MET A 551 3.28 -12.73 -0.38
C MET A 551 1.77 -12.95 -0.42
#